data_AF-A0A8R7K1X3-F1
#
_entry.id   AF-A0A8R7K1X3-F1
#
_cell.length_a   1.000
_cell.length_b   1.000
_cell.length_c   1.000
_cell.angle_alpha   90.00
_cell.angle_beta   90.00
_cell.angle_gamma   90.00
#
_symmetry.space_group_name_H-M   'P 1'
#
loop_
_entity.id
_entity.type
_entity.pdbx_description
1 polymer ?
#
loop_
_entity_poly.entity_id
_entity_poly.type
_entity_poly.pdbx_seq_one_letter_code
_entity_poly.pdbx_strand_id
1 'polypeptide(L)'
;MNSDKVVLCNATGTDSLGSAISAAQSARVRAALFLSSDLFRELSEGFVFLGMILSPQDAPTLMHYIQRSRTPKASIKFAVTVVDTKPAPLVATYSSRGPAASCSMVLKLGLFAPGSLILASWVENISVANVEQQPLFGKFNIISETSMWCPHASGMAALLKAVHPEWRPAAVRSAMMTTASAVDNTFAPIKDMSGGH
;
A
#
# COMPACT_ATOMS: atom_id res chain seq x y z
N MET A 1 -2.63 -1.87 -33.79
CA MET A 1 -3.33 -0.89 -32.94
C MET A 1 -4.13 -1.66 -31.90
N ASN A 2 -3.76 -1.59 -30.62
CA ASN A 2 -4.46 -2.24 -29.50
C ASN A 2 -5.19 -1.20 -28.61
N SER A 3 -5.44 -0.01 -29.14
CA SER A 3 -5.93 1.18 -28.41
C SER A 3 -7.31 1.03 -27.79
N ASP A 4 -8.08 0.02 -28.21
CA ASP A 4 -9.44 -0.25 -27.70
C ASP A 4 -9.52 -1.58 -26.93
N LYS A 5 -8.38 -2.20 -26.62
CA LYS A 5 -8.33 -3.51 -25.95
C LYS A 5 -7.91 -3.37 -24.48
N VAL A 6 -8.55 -4.17 -23.65
CA VAL A 6 -8.10 -4.45 -22.27
C VAL A 6 -7.25 -5.71 -22.31
N VAL A 7 -6.05 -5.67 -21.73
CA VAL A 7 -5.16 -6.83 -21.65
C VAL A 7 -5.12 -7.39 -20.23
N LEU A 8 -5.03 -8.71 -20.11
CA LEU A 8 -4.79 -9.39 -18.84
C LEU A 8 -3.34 -9.89 -18.82
N CYS A 9 -2.55 -9.39 -17.88
CA CYS A 9 -1.16 -9.70 -17.71
C CYS A 9 -0.99 -10.59 -16.47
N ASN A 10 -0.39 -11.76 -16.66
CA ASN A 10 0.00 -12.60 -15.55
C ASN A 10 1.38 -12.15 -15.03
N ALA A 11 1.40 -11.51 -13.87
CA ALA A 11 2.58 -10.92 -13.24
C ALA A 11 2.82 -11.49 -11.84
N THR A 12 2.71 -12.82 -11.72
CA THR A 12 2.93 -13.57 -10.47
C THR A 12 4.39 -13.92 -10.22
N GLY A 13 5.29 -13.66 -11.17
CA GLY A 13 6.74 -13.85 -10.98
C GLY A 13 7.34 -12.72 -10.14
N THR A 14 8.46 -12.98 -9.48
CA THR A 14 9.27 -11.96 -8.80
C THR A 14 9.64 -10.83 -9.76
N ASP A 15 9.40 -9.58 -9.36
CA ASP A 15 9.65 -8.36 -10.14
C ASP A 15 8.97 -8.28 -11.52
N SER A 16 7.98 -9.15 -11.77
CA SER A 16 7.33 -9.23 -13.09
C SER A 16 6.30 -8.13 -13.34
N LEU A 17 5.76 -7.51 -12.30
CA LEU A 17 4.71 -6.49 -12.41
C LEU A 17 5.19 -5.26 -13.18
N GLY A 18 6.39 -4.74 -12.89
CA GLY A 18 6.90 -3.53 -13.54
C GLY A 18 7.24 -3.75 -15.00
N SER A 19 7.77 -4.92 -15.32
CA SER A 19 7.98 -5.36 -16.70
C SER A 19 6.65 -5.47 -17.44
N ALA A 20 5.62 -6.04 -16.81
CA ALA A 20 4.28 -6.14 -17.39
C ALA A 20 3.64 -4.77 -17.63
N ILE A 21 3.77 -3.84 -16.67
CA ILE A 21 3.29 -2.46 -16.78
C ILE A 21 3.98 -1.74 -17.94
N SER A 22 5.31 -1.84 -18.01
CA SER A 22 6.11 -1.23 -19.08
C SER A 22 5.76 -1.79 -20.47
N ALA A 23 5.52 -3.10 -20.55
CA ALA A 23 5.10 -3.77 -21.78
C ALA A 23 3.70 -3.33 -22.22
N ALA A 24 2.74 -3.26 -21.28
CA ALA A 24 1.38 -2.79 -21.55
C ALA A 24 1.37 -1.33 -22.02
N GLN A 25 2.16 -0.47 -21.38
CA GLN A 25 2.34 0.93 -21.77
C GLN A 25 2.93 1.04 -23.19
N SER A 26 3.99 0.28 -23.47
CA SER A 26 4.64 0.25 -24.80
C SER A 26 3.70 -0.25 -25.90
N ALA A 27 2.80 -1.18 -25.56
CA ALA A 27 1.80 -1.72 -26.46
C ALA A 27 0.61 -0.75 -26.73
N ARG A 28 0.54 0.39 -26.01
CA ARG A 28 -0.53 1.40 -26.12
C ARG A 28 -1.93 0.79 -26.04
N VAL A 29 -2.13 -0.05 -25.03
CA VAL A 29 -3.44 -0.67 -24.72
C VAL A 29 -4.39 0.34 -24.10
N ARG A 30 -5.71 0.09 -24.17
CA ARG A 30 -6.70 0.95 -23.50
C ARG A 30 -6.59 0.87 -21.98
N ALA A 31 -6.45 -0.35 -21.49
CA ALA A 31 -6.29 -0.67 -20.08
C ALA A 31 -5.58 -2.01 -19.89
N ALA A 32 -5.03 -2.23 -18.69
CA ALA A 32 -4.43 -3.50 -18.32
C ALA A 32 -4.88 -3.97 -16.92
N LEU A 33 -5.10 -5.27 -16.81
CA LEU A 33 -5.35 -5.97 -15.56
C LEU A 33 -4.10 -6.79 -15.23
N PHE A 34 -3.56 -6.64 -14.03
CA PHE A 34 -2.33 -7.31 -13.61
C PHE A 34 -2.63 -8.28 -12.48
N LEU A 35 -2.45 -9.58 -12.72
CA LEU A 35 -2.49 -10.57 -11.66
C LEU A 35 -1.15 -10.55 -10.94
N SER A 36 -1.11 -10.09 -9.70
CA SER A 36 0.15 -10.00 -8.94
C SER A 36 -0.09 -10.28 -7.46
N SER A 37 0.86 -10.96 -6.83
CA SER A 37 0.94 -11.14 -5.38
C SER A 37 1.97 -10.20 -4.74
N ASP A 38 2.44 -9.20 -5.47
CA ASP A 38 3.42 -8.23 -4.97
C ASP A 38 2.74 -7.13 -4.15
N LEU A 39 2.57 -7.44 -2.86
CA LEU A 39 1.91 -6.57 -1.89
C LEU A 39 2.65 -5.25 -1.66
N PHE A 40 3.96 -5.18 -1.92
CA PHE A 40 4.70 -3.92 -1.85
C PHE A 40 4.27 -2.98 -2.99
N ARG A 41 4.17 -3.52 -4.20
CA ARG A 41 3.77 -2.74 -5.37
C ARG A 41 2.30 -2.37 -5.35
N GLU A 42 1.43 -3.18 -4.77
CA GLU A 42 0.04 -2.77 -4.51
C GLU A 42 -0.06 -1.45 -3.73
N LEU A 43 0.90 -1.17 -2.85
CA LEU A 43 0.90 0.03 -2.00
C LEU A 43 1.70 1.20 -2.58
N SER A 44 2.47 0.99 -3.65
CA SER A 44 3.43 1.98 -4.19
C SER A 44 3.33 2.23 -5.69
N GLU A 45 2.64 1.37 -6.44
CA GLU A 45 2.57 1.49 -7.89
C GLU A 45 1.63 2.61 -8.33
N GLY A 46 2.16 3.54 -9.13
CA GLY A 46 1.37 4.51 -9.87
C GLY A 46 1.20 4.08 -11.33
N PHE A 47 -0.02 4.17 -11.87
CA PHE A 47 -0.25 3.91 -13.29
C PHE A 47 -0.30 5.20 -14.09
N VAL A 48 0.43 5.22 -15.21
CA VAL A 48 0.37 6.33 -16.20
C VAL A 48 -0.73 6.15 -17.26
N PHE A 49 -1.47 5.04 -17.18
CA PHE A 49 -2.61 4.67 -18.02
C PHE A 49 -3.62 3.90 -17.16
N LEU A 50 -4.74 3.44 -17.73
CA LEU A 50 -5.75 2.70 -16.97
C LEU A 50 -5.23 1.30 -16.57
N GLY A 51 -4.83 1.13 -15.32
CA GLY A 51 -4.31 -0.12 -14.77
C GLY A 51 -5.05 -0.54 -13.50
N MET A 52 -5.15 -1.85 -13.26
CA MET A 52 -5.67 -2.42 -12.03
C MET A 52 -4.87 -3.67 -11.66
N ILE A 53 -4.44 -3.76 -10.40
CA ILE A 53 -3.83 -4.97 -9.85
C ILE A 53 -4.96 -5.82 -9.27
N LEU A 54 -4.91 -7.12 -9.54
CA LEU A 54 -5.88 -8.12 -9.13
C LEU A 54 -5.16 -9.24 -8.39
N SER A 55 -5.88 -9.87 -7.46
CA SER A 55 -5.35 -11.04 -6.76
C SER A 55 -5.15 -12.20 -7.74
N PRO A 56 -4.05 -12.95 -7.66
CA PRO A 56 -3.87 -14.15 -8.46
C PRO A 56 -4.95 -15.21 -8.21
N GLN A 57 -5.66 -15.13 -7.08
CA GLN A 57 -6.78 -16.02 -6.77
C GLN A 57 -7.97 -15.82 -7.73
N ASP A 58 -8.11 -14.63 -8.33
CA ASP A 58 -9.17 -14.33 -9.30
C ASP A 58 -8.86 -14.86 -10.70
N ALA A 59 -7.61 -15.30 -10.95
CA ALA A 59 -7.15 -15.73 -12.26
C ALA A 59 -7.99 -16.85 -12.88
N PRO A 60 -8.35 -17.94 -12.17
CA PRO A 60 -9.16 -19.01 -12.77
C PRO A 60 -10.52 -18.52 -13.26
N THR A 61 -11.18 -17.67 -12.48
CA THR A 61 -12.48 -17.07 -12.82
C THR A 61 -12.38 -16.16 -14.04
N LEU A 62 -11.35 -15.31 -14.07
CA LEU A 62 -11.09 -14.41 -15.21
C LEU A 62 -10.77 -15.19 -16.49
N MET A 63 -9.89 -16.19 -16.41
CA MET A 63 -9.52 -17.01 -17.57
C MET A 63 -10.72 -17.79 -18.11
N HIS A 64 -11.53 -18.35 -17.21
CA HIS A 64 -12.76 -19.05 -17.59
C HIS A 64 -13.74 -18.12 -18.33
N TYR A 65 -13.94 -16.90 -17.82
CA TYR A 65 -14.77 -15.88 -18.46
C TYR A 65 -14.25 -15.52 -19.87
N ILE A 66 -12.94 -15.28 -20.00
CA ILE A 66 -12.31 -14.90 -21.27
C ILE A 66 -12.41 -16.03 -22.29
N GLN A 67 -12.18 -17.28 -21.89
CA GLN A 67 -12.18 -18.44 -22.78
C GLN A 67 -13.58 -18.83 -23.26
N ARG A 68 -14.62 -18.66 -22.42
CA ARG A 68 -16.00 -19.03 -22.77
C ARG A 68 -16.78 -17.93 -23.50
N SER A 69 -16.35 -16.68 -23.36
CA SER A 69 -17.04 -15.55 -23.97
C SER A 69 -16.57 -15.33 -25.40
N ARG A 70 -17.50 -15.21 -26.36
CA ARG A 70 -17.15 -14.88 -27.76
C ARG A 70 -16.62 -13.45 -27.91
N THR A 71 -17.07 -12.54 -27.05
CA THR A 71 -16.69 -11.12 -27.05
C THR A 71 -16.52 -10.61 -25.61
N PRO A 72 -15.47 -11.03 -24.89
CA PRO A 72 -15.25 -10.61 -23.51
C PRO A 72 -15.09 -9.10 -23.43
N LYS A 73 -15.75 -8.47 -22.46
CA LYS A 73 -15.69 -7.04 -22.18
C LYS A 73 -15.45 -6.83 -20.70
N ALA A 74 -14.73 -5.78 -20.36
CA ALA A 74 -14.48 -5.38 -18.98
C ALA A 74 -14.79 -3.89 -18.81
N SER A 75 -15.22 -3.52 -17.61
CA SER A 75 -15.36 -2.13 -17.17
C SER A 75 -14.62 -1.98 -15.85
N ILE A 76 -13.90 -0.87 -15.71
CA ILE A 76 -13.10 -0.57 -14.53
C ILE A 76 -13.60 0.75 -13.98
N LYS A 77 -13.92 0.77 -12.68
CA LYS A 77 -14.32 1.98 -11.97
C LYS A 77 -13.15 2.46 -11.09
N PHE A 78 -12.79 3.73 -11.26
CA PHE A 78 -11.71 4.38 -10.49
C PHE A 78 -12.29 5.30 -9.41
N ALA A 79 -11.40 5.84 -8.56
CA ALA A 79 -11.75 6.73 -7.45
C ALA A 79 -12.76 6.11 -6.46
N VAL A 80 -12.54 4.83 -6.13
CA VAL A 80 -13.31 4.10 -5.12
C VAL A 80 -12.43 3.90 -3.90
N THR A 81 -12.93 4.30 -2.73
CA THR A 81 -12.31 3.99 -1.44
C THR A 81 -13.13 2.92 -0.75
N VAL A 82 -12.51 1.79 -0.45
CA VAL A 82 -13.12 0.73 0.35
C VAL A 82 -12.69 0.92 1.80
N VAL A 83 -13.66 0.94 2.70
CA VAL A 83 -13.44 1.04 4.15
C VAL A 83 -13.79 -0.30 4.81
N ASP A 84 -13.43 -0.46 6.09
CA ASP A 84 -13.67 -1.67 6.88
C ASP A 84 -13.00 -2.95 6.34
N THR A 85 -11.86 -2.79 5.66
CA THR A 85 -11.01 -3.91 5.23
C THR A 85 -10.62 -4.78 6.43
N LYS A 86 -10.73 -6.10 6.26
CA LYS A 86 -10.37 -7.10 7.27
C LYS A 86 -9.40 -8.12 6.68
N PRO A 87 -8.33 -8.50 7.39
CA PRO A 87 -7.88 -7.92 8.66
C PRO A 87 -7.21 -6.54 8.50
N ALA A 88 -7.36 -5.67 9.49
CA ALA A 88 -6.59 -4.43 9.62
C ALA A 88 -6.38 -4.06 11.11
N PRO A 89 -5.21 -3.53 11.51
CA PRO A 89 -4.04 -3.26 10.67
C PRO A 89 -3.24 -4.54 10.33
N LEU A 90 -2.36 -4.41 9.34
CA LEU A 90 -1.33 -5.38 8.98
C LEU A 90 0.04 -4.69 9.01
N VAL A 91 1.10 -5.43 9.34
CA VAL A 91 2.46 -4.89 9.26
C VAL A 91 2.90 -4.91 7.79
N ALA A 92 3.16 -3.73 7.21
CA ALA A 92 3.51 -3.60 5.80
C ALA A 92 4.80 -4.35 5.44
N THR A 93 4.86 -4.86 4.21
CA THR A 93 6.02 -5.61 3.68
C THR A 93 7.32 -4.80 3.70
N TYR A 94 7.24 -3.49 3.48
CA TYR A 94 8.38 -2.58 3.49
C TYR A 94 8.80 -2.11 4.89
N SER A 95 8.07 -2.49 5.94
CA SER A 95 8.45 -2.13 7.30
C SER A 95 9.73 -2.88 7.69
N SER A 96 10.77 -2.14 8.07
CA SER A 96 12.00 -2.73 8.60
C SER A 96 11.72 -3.57 9.84
N ARG A 97 12.46 -4.67 9.99
CA ARG A 97 12.29 -5.64 11.07
C ARG A 97 13.52 -5.66 11.96
N GLY A 98 13.29 -5.97 13.24
CA GLY A 98 14.36 -6.18 14.21
C GLY A 98 14.95 -7.58 14.12
N PRO A 99 15.94 -7.88 14.99
CA PRO A 99 16.54 -6.97 15.98
C PRO A 99 17.49 -5.93 15.36
N ALA A 100 17.72 -4.82 16.06
CA ALA A 100 18.62 -3.78 15.57
C ALA A 100 20.09 -4.22 15.71
N ALA A 101 20.87 -4.10 14.63
CA ALA A 101 22.30 -4.45 14.65
C ALA A 101 23.11 -3.62 15.67
N SER A 102 22.65 -2.40 15.98
CA SER A 102 23.30 -1.52 16.96
C SER A 102 23.22 -2.02 18.40
N CYS A 103 22.18 -2.80 18.74
CA CYS A 103 22.02 -3.40 20.06
C CYS A 103 20.96 -4.50 19.99
N SER A 104 21.39 -5.76 19.87
CA SER A 104 20.50 -6.91 19.75
C SER A 104 19.69 -7.21 21.02
N MET A 105 20.18 -6.76 22.19
CA MET A 105 19.50 -6.94 23.48
C MET A 105 18.28 -6.02 23.65
N VAL A 106 18.15 -4.96 22.83
CA VAL A 106 17.01 -4.04 22.87
C VAL A 106 16.11 -4.31 21.66
N LEU A 107 14.91 -4.84 21.92
CA LEU A 107 13.88 -5.05 20.90
C LEU A 107 13.51 -3.72 20.21
N LYS A 108 13.57 -3.73 18.87
CA LYS A 108 13.12 -2.69 17.96
C LYS A 108 12.38 -3.39 16.82
N LEU A 109 11.24 -2.94 16.31
CA LEU A 109 10.43 -1.75 16.54
C LEU A 109 9.52 -1.90 17.78
N GLY A 110 9.26 -0.82 18.52
CA GLY A 110 8.48 -0.87 19.77
C GLY A 110 6.99 -0.53 19.64
N LEU A 111 6.54 -0.05 18.49
CA LEU A 111 5.17 0.40 18.22
C LEU A 111 4.97 0.41 16.70
N PHE A 112 3.73 0.33 16.24
CA PHE A 112 3.35 0.58 14.84
C PHE A 112 2.19 1.57 14.80
N ALA A 113 2.05 2.31 13.71
CA ALA A 113 0.88 3.14 13.41
C ALA A 113 0.75 3.29 11.89
N PRO A 114 -0.34 3.92 11.39
CA PRO A 114 -0.63 4.00 9.96
C PRO A 114 0.52 4.60 9.15
N GLY A 115 0.89 3.93 8.06
CA GLY A 115 1.96 4.38 7.17
C GLY A 115 1.79 3.98 5.70
N SER A 116 0.70 3.32 5.35
CA SER A 116 0.38 2.94 3.97
C SER A 116 -0.79 3.78 3.47
N LEU A 117 -0.68 4.30 2.25
CA LEU A 117 -1.69 5.10 1.55
C LEU A 117 -2.21 6.27 2.40
N ILE A 118 -1.30 7.01 3.04
CA ILE A 118 -1.63 8.16 3.89
C ILE A 118 -1.81 9.40 3.01
N LEU A 119 -2.98 10.02 3.10
CA LEU A 119 -3.27 11.32 2.48
C LEU A 119 -2.72 12.46 3.35
N ALA A 120 -1.82 13.27 2.80
CA ALA A 120 -1.24 14.43 3.49
C ALA A 120 -1.00 15.60 2.53
N SER A 121 -0.73 16.78 3.08
CA SER A 121 -0.41 17.98 2.30
C SER A 121 0.85 17.78 1.44
N TRP A 122 0.86 18.36 0.24
CA TRP A 122 1.94 18.22 -0.72
C TRP A 122 2.30 19.54 -1.37
N VAL A 123 3.54 19.65 -1.86
CA VAL A 123 4.03 20.85 -2.52
C VAL A 123 3.47 20.92 -3.94
N GLU A 124 2.77 22.01 -4.28
CA GLU A 124 2.02 22.15 -5.54
C GLU A 124 2.90 22.22 -6.80
N ASN A 125 4.22 22.42 -6.67
CA ASN A 125 5.16 22.42 -7.80
C ASN A 125 5.87 21.08 -8.02
N ILE A 126 5.56 20.05 -7.22
CA ILE A 126 6.06 18.68 -7.39
C ILE A 126 4.89 17.81 -7.83
N SER A 127 5.09 17.07 -8.92
CA SER A 127 4.08 16.16 -9.46
C SER A 127 3.69 15.09 -8.43
N VAL A 128 2.38 14.84 -8.26
CA VAL A 128 1.84 13.75 -7.44
C VAL A 128 1.69 12.46 -8.23
N ALA A 129 1.52 12.56 -9.54
CA ALA A 129 1.37 11.42 -10.45
C ALA A 129 1.61 11.88 -11.89
N ASN A 130 1.90 10.95 -12.80
CA ASN A 130 1.99 11.27 -14.23
C ASN A 130 0.90 10.48 -14.95
N VAL A 131 0.10 11.12 -15.81
CA VAL A 131 -0.92 10.47 -16.65
C VAL A 131 -0.63 10.79 -18.10
N GLU A 132 -0.47 9.77 -18.93
CA GLU A 132 -0.12 9.93 -20.35
C GLU A 132 1.12 10.83 -20.56
N GLN A 133 2.13 10.69 -19.68
CA GLN A 133 3.34 11.51 -19.62
C GLN A 133 3.14 12.99 -19.27
N GLN A 134 1.94 13.38 -18.81
CA GLN A 134 1.68 14.70 -18.25
C GLN A 134 1.72 14.66 -16.72
N PRO A 135 2.47 15.55 -16.07
CA PRO A 135 2.49 15.63 -14.61
C PRO A 135 1.17 16.18 -14.08
N LEU A 136 0.66 15.55 -13.03
CA LEU A 136 -0.47 16.00 -12.25
C LEU A 136 0.04 16.64 -10.97
N PHE A 137 -0.56 17.75 -10.59
CA PHE A 137 -0.23 18.48 -9.37
C PHE A 137 -1.42 18.52 -8.43
N GLY A 138 -1.17 18.50 -7.14
CA GLY A 138 -2.20 18.51 -6.11
C GLY A 138 -1.69 19.10 -4.81
N LYS A 139 -2.62 19.69 -4.05
CA LYS A 139 -2.37 20.19 -2.68
C LYS A 139 -2.18 19.07 -1.66
N PHE A 140 -2.58 17.86 -2.05
CA PHE A 140 -2.49 16.65 -1.24
C PHE A 140 -1.96 15.51 -2.09
N ASN A 141 -1.28 14.57 -1.43
CA ASN A 141 -0.75 13.36 -2.05
C ASN A 141 -1.03 12.15 -1.14
N ILE A 142 -1.14 10.97 -1.73
CA ILE A 142 -1.33 9.69 -1.04
C ILE A 142 -0.06 8.88 -1.23
N ILE A 143 0.65 8.59 -0.15
CA ILE A 143 1.93 7.85 -0.21
C ILE A 143 2.02 6.78 0.87
N SER A 144 2.82 5.75 0.59
CA SER A 144 3.07 4.61 1.49
C SER A 144 4.55 4.54 1.83
N GLU A 145 4.91 4.87 3.07
CA GLU A 145 6.30 4.80 3.55
C GLU A 145 6.36 4.63 5.07
N THR A 146 7.46 4.09 5.59
CA THR A 146 7.73 4.09 7.04
C THR A 146 7.87 5.50 7.62
N SER A 147 8.25 6.47 6.79
CA SER A 147 8.33 7.90 7.15
C SER A 147 6.95 8.44 7.58
N MET A 148 5.86 7.97 6.98
CA MET A 148 4.48 8.40 7.27
C MET A 148 3.97 7.92 8.64
N TRP A 149 4.61 6.91 9.22
CA TRP A 149 4.29 6.46 10.57
C TRP A 149 4.79 7.46 11.64
N CYS A 150 5.98 8.05 11.43
CA CYS A 150 6.61 8.98 12.38
C CYS A 150 5.73 10.18 12.79
N PRO A 151 5.06 10.92 11.87
CA PRO A 151 4.19 12.03 12.25
C PRO A 151 2.97 11.58 13.08
N HIS A 152 2.43 10.38 12.84
CA HIS A 152 1.36 9.84 13.67
C HIS A 152 1.83 9.57 15.11
N ALA A 153 2.97 8.89 15.27
CA ALA A 153 3.51 8.58 16.58
C ALA A 153 3.95 9.85 17.34
N SER A 154 4.61 10.79 16.67
CA SER A 154 5.04 12.05 17.28
C SER A 154 3.86 12.97 17.65
N GLY A 155 2.80 13.00 16.83
CA GLY A 155 1.56 13.70 17.18
C GLY A 155 0.92 13.15 18.44
N MET A 156 0.80 11.81 18.56
CA MET A 156 0.31 11.16 19.78
C MET A 156 1.19 11.45 21.00
N ALA A 157 2.52 11.41 20.83
CA ALA A 157 3.45 11.74 21.90
C ALA A 157 3.33 13.20 22.36
N ALA A 158 3.11 14.13 21.43
CA ALA A 158 2.89 15.54 21.74
C ALA A 158 1.58 15.76 22.52
N LEU A 159 0.50 15.07 22.14
CA LEU A 159 -0.76 15.12 22.87
C LEU A 159 -0.61 14.57 24.30
N LEU A 160 0.04 13.42 24.46
CA LEU A 160 0.34 12.86 25.79
C LEU A 160 1.17 13.82 26.63
N LYS A 161 2.17 14.47 26.03
CA LYS A 161 3.01 15.46 26.72
C LYS A 161 2.25 16.74 27.06
N ALA A 162 1.27 17.14 26.26
CA ALA A 162 0.43 18.29 26.56
C ALA A 162 -0.52 18.02 27.75
N VAL A 163 -1.07 16.80 27.84
CA VAL A 163 -1.93 16.37 28.95
C VAL A 163 -1.12 16.06 30.21
N HIS A 164 0.11 15.56 30.06
CA HIS A 164 1.04 15.23 31.15
C HIS A 164 2.39 15.96 30.99
N PRO A 165 2.45 17.29 31.25
CA PRO A 165 3.65 18.09 31.06
C PRO A 165 4.86 17.65 31.89
N GLU A 166 4.63 16.95 33.00
CA GLU A 166 5.65 16.41 33.91
C GLU A 166 6.28 15.10 33.40
N TRP A 167 5.63 14.38 32.47
CA TRP A 167 6.12 13.09 31.99
C TRP A 167 7.46 13.23 31.26
N ARG A 168 8.43 12.39 31.64
CA ARG A 168 9.68 12.27 30.90
C ARG A 168 9.44 11.56 29.55
N PRO A 169 10.31 11.74 28.54
CA PRO A 169 10.17 11.04 27.25
C PRO A 169 10.02 9.51 27.39
N ALA A 170 10.71 8.92 28.37
CA ALA A 170 10.58 7.49 28.67
C ALA A 170 9.17 7.10 29.15
N ALA A 171 8.50 7.95 29.94
CA ALA A 171 7.14 7.71 30.41
C ALA A 171 6.12 7.80 29.27
N VAL A 172 6.26 8.82 28.39
CA VAL A 172 5.43 8.95 27.19
C VAL A 172 5.58 7.72 26.29
N ARG A 173 6.82 7.30 26.02
CA ARG A 173 7.09 6.07 25.25
C ARG A 173 6.50 4.84 25.92
N SER A 174 6.68 4.70 27.23
CA SER A 174 6.15 3.56 27.99
C SER A 174 4.64 3.49 27.85
N ALA A 175 3.93 4.60 28.07
CA ALA A 175 2.48 4.66 27.95
C ALA A 175 2.03 4.23 26.55
N MET A 176 2.62 4.80 25.49
CA MET A 176 2.26 4.44 24.11
C MET A 176 2.51 2.95 23.80
N MET A 177 3.58 2.36 24.32
CA MET A 177 3.92 0.96 24.09
C MET A 177 3.02 0.00 24.87
N THR A 178 2.76 0.27 26.16
CA THR A 178 2.00 -0.65 27.01
C THR A 178 0.50 -0.58 26.78
N THR A 179 0.00 0.48 26.14
CA THR A 179 -1.41 0.61 25.75
C THR A 179 -1.67 0.32 24.26
N ALA A 180 -0.66 -0.09 23.51
CA ALA A 180 -0.83 -0.45 22.10
C ALA A 180 -1.70 -1.71 21.95
N SER A 181 -2.56 -1.75 20.92
CA SER A 181 -3.27 -2.98 20.56
C SER A 181 -2.34 -3.96 19.86
N ALA A 182 -2.35 -5.22 20.31
CA ALA A 182 -1.69 -6.34 19.62
C ALA A 182 -2.63 -7.11 18.68
N VAL A 183 -3.91 -6.72 18.63
CA VAL A 183 -4.94 -7.38 17.82
C VAL A 183 -5.48 -6.49 16.71
N ASP A 184 -5.91 -7.11 15.62
CA ASP A 184 -6.58 -6.49 14.49
C ASP A 184 -8.09 -6.31 14.73
N ASN A 185 -8.78 -5.73 13.76
CA ASN A 185 -10.23 -5.53 13.75
C ASN A 185 -11.06 -6.83 13.59
N THR A 186 -10.41 -8.00 13.58
CA THR A 186 -11.01 -9.33 13.71
C THR A 186 -10.75 -9.96 15.08
N PHE A 187 -10.12 -9.23 16.00
CA PHE A 187 -9.68 -9.69 17.32
C PHE A 187 -8.62 -10.81 17.28
N ALA A 188 -7.94 -10.98 16.14
CA ALA A 188 -6.81 -11.89 15.99
C ALA A 188 -5.48 -11.12 16.16
N PRO A 189 -4.38 -11.80 16.49
CA PRO A 189 -3.05 -11.16 16.49
C PRO A 189 -2.76 -10.47 15.16
N ILE A 190 -2.23 -9.25 15.22
CA ILE A 190 -1.83 -8.49 14.02
C ILE A 190 -0.86 -9.32 13.19
N LYS A 191 -1.15 -9.46 11.90
CA LYS A 191 -0.36 -10.28 10.98
C LYS A 191 0.66 -9.46 10.20
N ASP A 192 1.72 -10.14 9.77
CA ASP A 192 2.63 -9.62 8.76
C ASP A 192 2.00 -9.76 7.37
N MET A 193 2.00 -8.67 6.61
CA MET A 193 1.54 -8.68 5.23
C MET A 193 2.40 -9.60 4.35
N SER A 194 3.69 -9.78 4.67
CA SER A 194 4.58 -10.68 3.92
C SER A 194 4.35 -12.17 4.19
N GLY A 195 3.43 -12.52 5.11
CA GLY A 195 3.22 -13.91 5.55
C GLY A 195 4.26 -14.41 6.56
N GLY A 196 5.16 -13.54 7.03
CA GLY A 196 6.03 -13.80 8.18
C GLY A 196 5.23 -14.06 9.48
N HIS A 197 5.79 -14.89 10.36
CA HIS A 197 5.26 -15.15 11.70
C HIS A 197 5.63 -14.02 12.67
#